data_AF-A0AAN0K2S8-F1
#
_entry.id   AF-A0AAN0K2S8-F1
#
_cell.length_a   1.000
_cell.length_b   1.000
_cell.length_c   1.000
_cell.angle_alpha   90.00
_cell.angle_beta   90.00
_cell.angle_gamma   90.00
#
_symmetry.space_group_name_H-M   'P 1'
#
loop_
_entity.id
_entity.type
_entity.pdbx_description
1 polymer ?
#
loop_
_entity_poly.entity_id
_entity_poly.type
_entity_poly.pdbx_seq_one_letter_code
_entity_poly.pdbx_strand_id
1 'polypeptide(L)'
;MLLILSAVAKNHSKLCTLTSILMKSKEAVSLANDIIMEYEKSYPSAVTVMPSCQQASTSTSSRSGQLQDSSSETQVTTNTDATPQGVVEVIVHPGYEAEFDRMATLRGNLIHSIVPLIKAAIPSIDDLKTYVRRCRSHLENQLDQAETFDAVMRVIEKECSILNVSVLEAIVNNYSIKDVGDMILAYQTHLNEFCENKLTMFCDCQLKRLSSSLLT
;
A
#
# COMPACT_ATOMS: atom_id res chain seq x y z
N MET A 1 -0.41 0.05 0.84
CA MET A 1 0.00 -0.16 -0.56
C MET A 1 -1.15 -0.58 -1.47
N LEU A 2 -2.01 -1.53 -1.04
CA LEU A 2 -3.14 -2.07 -1.81
C LEU A 2 -4.18 -1.05 -2.35
N LEU A 3 -4.39 0.10 -1.68
CA LEU A 3 -5.45 1.04 -2.08
C LEU A 3 -4.99 2.18 -2.99
N ILE A 4 -3.70 2.57 -2.94
CA ILE A 4 -3.12 3.44 -3.98
C ILE A 4 -3.10 2.69 -5.31
N LEU A 5 -2.78 1.38 -5.26
CA LEU A 5 -3.00 0.46 -6.36
C LEU A 5 -4.46 0.47 -6.79
N SER A 6 -5.46 0.35 -5.91
CA SER A 6 -6.90 0.38 -6.30
C SER A 6 -7.34 1.66 -7.03
N ALA A 7 -6.94 2.85 -6.54
CA ALA A 7 -7.33 4.12 -7.16
C ALA A 7 -6.66 4.33 -8.54
N VAL A 8 -5.39 3.92 -8.68
CA VAL A 8 -4.66 3.98 -9.96
C VAL A 8 -5.06 2.83 -10.89
N ALA A 9 -5.39 1.65 -10.35
CA ALA A 9 -5.83 0.44 -11.05
C ALA A 9 -7.17 0.58 -11.75
N LYS A 10 -8.10 1.36 -11.17
CA LYS A 10 -9.39 1.67 -11.81
C LYS A 10 -9.21 2.32 -13.19
N ASN A 11 -8.05 2.91 -13.47
CA ASN A 11 -7.68 3.38 -14.79
C ASN A 11 -6.36 2.76 -15.25
N HIS A 12 -6.45 1.58 -15.85
CA HIS A 12 -5.31 0.78 -16.36
C HIS A 12 -4.25 1.61 -17.09
N SER A 13 -4.66 2.62 -17.87
CA SER A 13 -3.74 3.49 -18.61
C SER A 13 -2.82 4.32 -17.71
N LYS A 14 -3.29 4.74 -16.53
CA LYS A 14 -2.51 5.53 -15.56
C LYS A 14 -1.52 4.64 -14.80
N LEU A 15 -1.93 3.43 -14.45
CA LEU A 15 -1.02 2.45 -13.83
C LEU A 15 0.11 2.08 -14.80
N CYS A 16 -0.22 1.82 -16.06
CA CYS A 16 0.77 1.56 -17.12
C CYS A 16 1.72 2.75 -17.30
N THR A 17 1.20 3.98 -17.25
CA THR A 17 2.01 5.19 -17.38
C THR A 17 2.97 5.32 -16.20
N LEU A 18 2.50 5.09 -14.97
CA LEU A 18 3.32 5.13 -13.77
C LEU A 18 4.44 4.08 -13.83
N THR A 19 4.11 2.82 -14.14
CA THR A 19 5.11 1.75 -14.22
C THR A 19 6.10 2.00 -15.34
N SER A 20 5.66 2.51 -16.50
CA SER A 20 6.54 2.92 -17.60
C SER A 20 7.47 4.07 -17.22
N ILE A 21 7.00 5.01 -16.40
CA ILE A 21 7.82 6.10 -15.84
C ILE A 21 8.87 5.53 -14.87
N LEU A 22 8.45 4.69 -13.92
CA LEU A 22 9.34 4.08 -12.93
C LEU A 22 10.42 3.21 -13.58
N MET A 23 10.07 2.46 -14.63
CA MET A 23 11.01 1.64 -15.42
C MET A 23 12.11 2.45 -16.10
N LYS A 24 11.96 3.77 -16.27
CA LYS A 24 13.01 4.63 -16.82
C LYS A 24 14.06 5.02 -15.79
N SER A 25 13.79 4.90 -14.50
CA SER A 25 14.77 5.12 -13.42
C SER A 25 15.41 3.79 -13.04
N LYS A 26 16.74 3.72 -13.08
CA LYS A 26 17.48 2.51 -12.67
C LYS A 26 17.23 2.16 -11.21
N GLU A 27 16.99 3.14 -10.34
CA GLU A 27 16.70 2.92 -8.92
C GLU A 27 15.27 2.41 -8.66
N ALA A 28 14.31 2.72 -9.54
CA ALA A 28 12.89 2.44 -9.33
C ALA A 28 12.34 1.23 -10.11
N VAL A 29 13.17 0.56 -10.93
CA VAL A 29 12.78 -0.61 -11.74
C VAL A 29 12.25 -1.77 -10.88
N SER A 30 12.86 -2.05 -9.73
CA SER A 30 12.39 -3.11 -8.82
C SER A 30 10.98 -2.80 -8.31
N LEU A 31 10.76 -1.57 -7.85
CA LEU A 31 9.45 -1.10 -7.40
C LEU A 31 8.40 -1.17 -8.53
N ALA A 32 8.78 -0.81 -9.76
CA ALA A 32 7.89 -0.93 -10.92
C ALA A 32 7.45 -2.38 -11.17
N ASN A 33 8.38 -3.33 -11.07
CA ASN A 33 8.10 -4.77 -11.20
C ASN A 33 7.20 -5.28 -10.06
N ASP A 34 7.46 -4.86 -8.82
CA ASP A 34 6.63 -5.25 -7.67
C ASP A 34 5.19 -4.75 -7.81
N ILE A 35 5.01 -3.51 -8.30
CA ILE A 35 3.69 -2.93 -8.61
C ILE A 35 2.97 -3.74 -9.69
N ILE A 36 3.68 -4.13 -10.75
CA ILE A 36 3.13 -4.96 -11.84
C ILE A 36 2.69 -6.32 -11.30
N MET A 37 3.55 -7.01 -10.55
CA MET A 37 3.25 -8.33 -10.01
C MET A 37 2.06 -8.34 -9.06
N GLU A 38 2.01 -7.39 -8.11
CA GLU A 38 0.91 -7.32 -7.13
C GLU A 38 -0.42 -6.97 -7.82
N TYR A 39 -0.36 -6.15 -8.87
CA TYR A 39 -1.51 -5.82 -9.70
C TYR A 39 -2.04 -7.03 -10.49
N GLU A 40 -1.18 -7.79 -11.16
CA GLU A 40 -1.54 -9.00 -11.91
C GLU A 40 -2.18 -10.06 -11.01
N LYS A 41 -1.61 -10.25 -9.81
CA LYS A 41 -2.16 -11.13 -8.78
C LYS A 41 -3.57 -10.73 -8.34
N SER A 42 -3.82 -9.44 -8.24
CA SER A 42 -5.12 -8.89 -7.81
C SER A 42 -6.17 -8.89 -8.93
N TYR A 43 -5.74 -8.77 -10.21
CA TYR A 43 -6.63 -8.66 -11.38
C TYR A 43 -6.16 -9.50 -12.58
N PRO A 44 -6.32 -10.85 -12.53
CA PRO A 44 -5.78 -11.77 -13.54
C PRO A 44 -6.32 -11.56 -14.97
N SER A 45 -7.50 -10.93 -15.11
CA SER A 45 -8.15 -10.70 -16.41
C SER A 45 -7.68 -9.44 -17.15
N ALA A 46 -6.84 -8.58 -16.54
CA ALA A 46 -6.36 -7.33 -17.14
C ALA A 46 -5.09 -7.51 -18.03
N VAL A 47 -4.57 -8.74 -18.12
CA VAL A 47 -3.29 -9.11 -18.77
C VAL A 47 -3.21 -8.73 -20.25
N THR A 48 -4.34 -8.57 -20.95
CA THR A 48 -4.34 -8.23 -22.38
C THR A 48 -4.04 -6.75 -22.67
N VAL A 49 -4.13 -5.85 -21.67
CA VAL A 49 -4.06 -4.39 -21.89
C VAL A 49 -2.74 -3.76 -21.42
N MET A 50 -1.97 -4.45 -20.56
CA MET A 50 -0.61 -4.01 -20.24
C MET A 50 0.34 -4.46 -21.35
N PRO A 51 1.15 -3.57 -21.94
CA PRO A 51 2.20 -3.98 -22.85
C PRO A 51 3.12 -4.93 -22.09
N SER A 52 3.09 -6.21 -22.44
CA SER A 52 4.13 -7.13 -22.03
C SER A 52 5.43 -6.55 -22.56
N CYS A 53 6.32 -6.12 -21.66
CA CYS A 53 7.69 -5.79 -21.99
C CYS A 53 8.41 -7.10 -22.34
N GLN A 54 8.05 -7.72 -23.46
CA GLN A 54 8.89 -8.71 -24.10
C GLN A 54 10.16 -7.97 -24.51
N GLN A 55 11.24 -8.28 -23.81
CA GLN A 55 12.58 -7.92 -24.22
C GLN A 55 12.74 -8.29 -25.69
N ALA A 56 13.13 -7.30 -26.50
CA ALA A 56 13.56 -7.52 -27.86
C ALA A 56 14.82 -8.41 -27.82
N SER A 57 14.62 -9.71 -27.90
CA SER A 57 15.68 -10.68 -28.14
C SER A 57 16.24 -10.45 -29.53
N THR A 58 17.43 -9.85 -29.62
CA THR A 58 18.25 -9.95 -30.83
C THR A 58 18.74 -11.38 -30.98
N SER A 59 18.27 -12.01 -32.04
CA SER A 59 18.69 -13.32 -32.52
C SER A 59 20.19 -13.38 -32.81
N THR A 60 20.92 -14.31 -32.19
CA THR A 60 22.08 -14.94 -32.81
C THR A 60 22.20 -16.41 -32.39
N SER A 61 21.95 -17.27 -33.38
CA SER A 61 22.63 -18.52 -33.70
C SER A 61 22.97 -19.53 -32.58
N SER A 62 22.32 -20.68 -32.72
CA SER A 62 22.55 -21.94 -32.05
C SER A 62 23.94 -22.52 -32.25
N ARG A 63 24.60 -22.93 -31.16
CA ARG A 63 25.52 -24.09 -31.17
C ARG A 63 25.54 -24.80 -29.80
N SER A 64 25.40 -26.12 -29.91
CA SER A 64 25.28 -27.15 -28.87
C SER A 64 26.54 -27.32 -27.99
N GLY A 65 26.36 -27.76 -26.73
CA GLY A 65 27.45 -28.26 -25.87
C GLY A 65 27.15 -28.39 -24.36
N GLN A 66 26.43 -29.44 -23.97
CA GLN A 66 26.65 -30.38 -22.84
C GLN A 66 27.37 -29.95 -21.52
N LEU A 67 26.66 -30.19 -20.39
CA LEU A 67 27.07 -30.61 -19.02
C LEU A 67 28.34 -30.02 -18.35
N GLN A 68 28.21 -29.39 -17.17
CA GLN A 68 28.78 -29.87 -15.88
C GLN A 68 28.60 -28.89 -14.70
N ASP A 69 28.84 -29.48 -13.53
CA ASP A 69 28.51 -29.18 -12.14
C ASP A 69 29.28 -28.02 -11.45
N SER A 70 28.81 -27.70 -10.23
CA SER A 70 29.54 -27.14 -9.07
C SER A 70 29.70 -25.61 -8.85
N SER A 71 28.94 -25.14 -7.86
CA SER A 71 29.38 -24.58 -6.56
C SER A 71 30.39 -23.40 -6.47
N SER A 72 29.81 -22.24 -6.15
CA SER A 72 30.15 -21.28 -5.06
C SER A 72 31.45 -20.46 -5.02
N GLU A 73 31.21 -19.20 -4.63
CA GLU A 73 32.08 -18.17 -4.03
C GLU A 73 32.94 -17.29 -4.95
N THR A 74 32.49 -16.04 -5.14
CA THR A 74 33.41 -14.89 -5.16
C THR A 74 32.75 -13.68 -4.52
N GLN A 75 33.30 -13.27 -3.39
CA GLN A 75 33.08 -12.02 -2.67
C GLN A 75 33.41 -10.84 -3.60
N VAL A 76 32.49 -9.90 -3.78
CA VAL A 76 32.80 -8.61 -4.41
C VAL A 76 32.39 -7.49 -3.45
N THR A 77 33.42 -6.77 -3.03
CA THR A 77 33.41 -5.58 -2.18
C THR A 77 32.58 -4.46 -2.81
N THR A 78 31.57 -3.98 -2.10
CA THR A 78 30.83 -2.77 -2.48
C THR A 78 31.54 -1.53 -1.93
N ASN A 79 32.36 -0.90 -2.78
CA ASN A 79 32.78 0.47 -2.54
C ASN A 79 31.54 1.36 -2.62
N THR A 80 31.13 1.87 -1.47
CA THR A 80 30.06 2.88 -1.33
C THR A 80 30.68 4.24 -1.55
N ASP A 81 30.50 4.79 -2.75
CA ASP A 81 30.49 6.24 -2.93
C ASP A 81 29.66 6.56 -4.19
N ALA A 82 28.36 6.70 -3.99
CA ALA A 82 27.45 7.24 -4.99
C ALA A 82 26.54 8.25 -4.27
N THR A 83 26.89 9.52 -4.42
CA THR A 83 26.04 10.66 -4.06
C THR A 83 24.68 10.47 -4.74
N PRO A 84 23.54 10.50 -4.02
CA PRO A 84 22.23 10.32 -4.64
C PRO A 84 21.85 11.61 -5.39
N GLN A 85 22.35 11.74 -6.62
CA GLN A 85 21.89 12.75 -7.57
C GLN A 85 20.54 12.27 -8.13
N GLY A 86 19.43 12.76 -7.56
CA GLY A 86 18.10 12.49 -8.14
C GLY A 86 16.93 12.31 -7.17
N VAL A 87 16.91 13.01 -6.04
CA VAL A 87 15.67 13.08 -5.24
C VAL A 87 14.70 13.99 -5.98
N VAL A 88 13.76 13.40 -6.72
CA VAL A 88 12.60 14.14 -7.24
C VAL A 88 11.73 14.49 -6.04
N GLU A 89 11.86 15.72 -5.55
CA GLU A 89 11.05 16.21 -4.44
C GLU A 89 9.61 16.39 -4.91
N VAL A 90 8.72 15.54 -4.41
CA VAL A 90 7.28 15.63 -4.70
C VAL A 90 6.72 16.81 -3.92
N ILE A 91 6.75 17.99 -4.53
CA ILE A 91 6.11 19.18 -3.95
C ILE A 91 4.60 18.92 -3.92
N VAL A 92 4.04 18.79 -2.73
CA VAL A 92 2.60 18.70 -2.49
C VAL A 92 2.07 20.13 -2.37
N HIS A 93 1.04 20.47 -3.16
CA HIS A 93 0.41 21.78 -3.02
C HIS A 93 -0.30 21.84 -1.65
N PRO A 94 -0.18 22.93 -0.87
CA PRO A 94 -0.72 23.01 0.51
C PRO A 94 -2.21 22.67 0.63
N GLY A 95 -2.99 22.94 -0.42
CA GLY A 95 -4.41 22.56 -0.47
C GLY A 95 -4.68 21.05 -0.45
N TYR A 96 -3.71 20.21 -0.84
CA TYR A 96 -3.83 18.75 -0.70
C TYR A 96 -3.45 18.28 0.71
N GLU A 97 -2.43 18.89 1.33
CA GLU A 97 -2.04 18.58 2.71
C GLU A 97 -3.22 18.77 3.67
N ALA A 98 -3.96 19.87 3.52
CA ALA A 98 -5.17 20.12 4.31
C ALA A 98 -6.26 19.03 4.17
N GLU A 99 -6.40 18.41 3.01
CA GLU A 99 -7.37 17.32 2.82
C GLU A 99 -6.90 16.00 3.44
N PHE A 100 -5.59 15.72 3.40
CA PHE A 100 -5.02 14.59 4.12
C PHE A 100 -5.17 14.77 5.64
N ASP A 101 -4.91 15.97 6.16
CA ASP A 101 -5.09 16.31 7.57
C ASP A 101 -6.54 16.19 8.00
N ARG A 102 -7.47 16.64 7.14
CA ARG A 102 -8.91 16.44 7.36
C ARG A 102 -9.27 14.97 7.47
N MET A 103 -8.77 14.13 6.55
CA MET A 103 -9.03 12.68 6.61
C MET A 103 -8.37 12.00 7.81
N ALA A 104 -7.16 12.43 8.19
CA ALA A 104 -6.50 11.98 9.40
C ALA A 104 -7.32 12.32 10.65
N THR A 105 -7.89 13.52 10.69
CA THR A 105 -8.77 13.98 11.77
C THR A 105 -10.06 13.16 11.83
N LEU A 106 -10.72 12.91 10.70
CA LEU A 106 -11.91 12.05 10.65
C LEU A 106 -11.62 10.62 11.14
N ARG A 107 -10.47 10.06 10.77
CA ARG A 107 -10.03 8.75 11.27
C ARG A 107 -9.79 8.79 12.78
N GLY A 108 -9.13 9.83 13.28
CA GLY A 108 -8.91 10.03 14.72
C GLY A 108 -10.23 10.09 15.49
N ASN A 109 -11.20 10.85 14.99
CA ASN A 109 -12.53 10.96 15.58
C ASN A 109 -13.30 9.64 15.59
N LEU A 110 -13.21 8.87 14.50
CA LEU A 110 -13.77 7.52 14.42
C LEU A 110 -13.17 6.64 15.53
N ILE A 111 -11.85 6.51 15.58
CA ILE A 111 -11.14 5.68 16.57
C ILE A 111 -11.51 6.10 17.99
N HIS A 112 -11.46 7.40 18.28
CA HIS A 112 -11.81 7.95 19.60
C HIS A 112 -13.23 7.57 20.03
N SER A 113 -14.18 7.56 19.09
CA SER A 113 -15.59 7.25 19.38
C SER A 113 -15.83 5.75 19.59
N ILE A 114 -15.14 4.89 18.82
CA ILE A 114 -15.41 3.44 18.83
C ILE A 114 -14.61 2.68 19.89
N VAL A 115 -13.42 3.14 20.26
CA VAL A 115 -12.55 2.45 21.25
C VAL A 115 -13.28 2.19 22.58
N PRO A 116 -14.00 3.16 23.18
CA PRO A 116 -14.79 2.91 24.39
C PRO A 116 -15.87 1.84 24.21
N LEU A 117 -16.50 1.79 23.03
CA LEU A 117 -17.56 0.84 22.71
C LEU A 117 -17.01 -0.58 22.53
N ILE A 118 -15.84 -0.70 21.88
CA ILE A 118 -15.09 -1.96 21.79
C ILE A 118 -14.72 -2.46 23.19
N LYS A 119 -14.20 -1.57 24.06
CA LYS A 119 -13.81 -1.91 25.42
C LYS A 119 -14.98 -2.45 26.25
N ALA A 120 -16.17 -1.89 26.04
CA ALA A 120 -17.38 -2.32 26.74
C ALA A 120 -17.96 -3.64 26.19
N ALA A 121 -17.80 -3.90 24.89
CA ALA A 121 -18.40 -5.06 24.24
C ALA A 121 -17.57 -6.34 24.35
N ILE A 122 -16.24 -6.24 24.43
CA ILE A 122 -15.36 -7.40 24.39
C ILE A 122 -15.14 -7.99 25.79
N PRO A 123 -15.32 -9.31 25.99
CA PRO A 123 -15.23 -9.94 27.31
C PRO A 123 -13.84 -9.88 27.97
N SER A 124 -12.76 -9.95 27.18
CA SER A 124 -11.40 -9.92 27.70
C SER A 124 -10.38 -9.42 26.67
N ILE A 125 -9.22 -8.98 27.17
CA ILE A 125 -8.10 -8.57 26.32
C ILE A 125 -7.56 -9.77 25.51
N ASP A 126 -7.50 -10.96 26.11
CA ASP A 126 -6.99 -12.16 25.44
C ASP A 126 -7.88 -12.60 24.28
N ASP A 127 -9.20 -12.41 24.40
CA ASP A 127 -10.15 -12.70 23.34
C ASP A 127 -9.93 -11.74 22.15
N LEU A 128 -9.79 -10.42 22.42
CA LEU A 128 -9.44 -9.45 21.38
C LEU A 128 -8.10 -9.79 20.71
N LYS A 129 -7.04 -10.09 21.49
CA LYS A 129 -5.74 -10.48 20.95
C LYS A 129 -5.86 -11.71 20.06
N THR A 130 -6.60 -12.72 20.51
CA THR A 130 -6.83 -13.96 19.75
C THR A 130 -7.51 -13.67 18.43
N TYR A 131 -8.59 -12.89 18.45
CA TYR A 131 -9.29 -12.49 17.24
C TYR A 131 -8.38 -11.72 16.27
N VAL A 132 -7.67 -10.69 16.75
CA VAL A 132 -6.79 -9.88 15.89
C VAL A 132 -5.65 -10.71 15.31
N ARG A 133 -5.05 -11.63 16.07
CA ARG A 133 -4.01 -12.55 15.58
C ARG A 133 -4.53 -13.44 14.43
N ARG A 134 -5.80 -13.86 14.48
CA ARG A 134 -6.42 -14.63 13.38
C ARG A 134 -6.63 -13.78 12.13
N CYS A 135 -6.98 -12.51 12.28
CA CYS A 135 -7.17 -11.60 11.16
C CYS A 135 -5.84 -11.06 10.58
N ARG A 136 -4.82 -10.91 11.43
CA ARG A 136 -3.54 -10.23 11.16
C ARG A 136 -2.42 -10.94 11.93
N SER A 137 -1.97 -12.09 11.42
CA SER A 137 -0.94 -12.90 12.08
C SER A 137 0.39 -12.17 12.24
N HIS A 138 0.72 -11.21 11.37
CA HIS A 138 1.94 -10.40 11.49
C HIS A 138 1.98 -9.49 12.73
N LEU A 139 0.84 -9.30 13.42
CA LEU A 139 0.76 -8.51 14.65
C LEU A 139 1.05 -9.32 15.91
N GLU A 140 1.22 -10.65 15.81
CA GLU A 140 1.37 -11.57 16.96
C GLU A 140 2.37 -11.06 18.01
N ASN A 141 3.62 -10.80 17.61
CA ASN A 141 4.66 -10.33 18.53
C ASN A 141 4.29 -9.01 19.24
N GLN A 142 3.60 -8.09 18.55
CA GLN A 142 3.19 -6.81 19.13
C GLN A 142 2.02 -6.97 20.09
N LEU A 143 1.10 -7.90 19.79
CA LEU A 143 -0.04 -8.23 20.65
C LEU A 143 0.41 -8.96 21.92
N ASP A 144 1.41 -9.83 21.81
CA ASP A 144 1.94 -10.56 22.96
C ASP A 144 2.57 -9.61 23.98
N GLN A 145 3.26 -8.55 23.52
CA GLN A 145 3.85 -7.51 24.37
C GLN A 145 2.83 -6.51 24.94
N ALA A 146 1.59 -6.49 24.43
CA ALA A 146 0.59 -5.51 24.80
C ALA A 146 -0.22 -5.96 26.02
N GLU A 147 0.21 -5.56 27.23
CA GLU A 147 -0.42 -6.04 28.49
C GLU A 147 -1.75 -5.37 28.86
N THR A 148 -2.11 -4.27 28.20
CA THR A 148 -3.33 -3.52 28.51
C THR A 148 -4.22 -3.41 27.28
N PHE A 149 -5.52 -3.24 27.51
CA PHE A 149 -6.48 -2.99 26.43
C PHE A 149 -6.03 -1.80 25.57
N ASP A 150 -5.60 -0.71 26.20
CA ASP A 150 -5.15 0.49 25.50
C ASP A 150 -3.85 0.22 24.71
N ALA A 151 -2.97 -0.66 25.19
CA ALA A 151 -1.80 -1.10 24.42
C ALA A 151 -2.20 -1.93 23.19
N VAL A 152 -3.16 -2.84 23.33
CA VAL A 152 -3.70 -3.63 22.20
C VAL A 152 -4.38 -2.72 21.17
N MET A 153 -5.20 -1.76 21.61
CA MET A 153 -5.81 -0.78 20.71
C MET A 153 -4.76 0.06 19.98
N ARG A 154 -3.67 0.47 20.63
CA ARG A 154 -2.56 1.16 19.94
C ARG A 154 -1.92 0.31 18.83
N VAL A 155 -1.82 -1.01 19.00
CA VAL A 155 -1.33 -1.91 17.93
C VAL A 155 -2.32 -1.94 16.77
N ILE A 156 -3.62 -2.08 17.05
CA ILE A 156 -4.68 -2.08 16.04
C ILE A 156 -4.76 -0.75 15.30
N GLU A 157 -4.62 0.37 16.01
CA GLU A 157 -4.62 1.72 15.44
C GLU A 157 -3.43 1.92 14.50
N LYS A 158 -2.24 1.41 14.84
CA LYS A 158 -1.06 1.49 13.96
C LYS A 158 -1.21 0.67 12.67
N GLU A 159 -1.98 -0.42 12.72
CA GLU A 159 -2.33 -1.20 11.53
C GLU A 159 -3.32 -0.44 10.62
N CYS A 160 -4.11 0.48 11.19
CA CYS A 160 -5.04 1.31 10.43
C CYS A 160 -4.30 2.46 9.74
N SER A 161 -4.76 2.82 8.54
CA SER A 161 -4.35 4.04 7.82
C SER A 161 -5.58 4.86 7.42
N ILE A 162 -5.40 6.06 6.85
CA ILE A 162 -6.51 6.83 6.27
C ILE A 162 -7.29 5.96 5.28
N LEU A 163 -6.60 5.19 4.45
CA LEU A 163 -7.26 4.39 3.42
C LEU A 163 -7.83 3.08 3.96
N ASN A 164 -7.39 2.61 5.13
CA ASN A 164 -7.72 1.26 5.58
C ASN A 164 -8.01 1.23 7.08
N VAL A 165 -9.28 1.02 7.41
CA VAL A 165 -9.78 0.78 8.78
C VAL A 165 -10.40 -0.63 8.93
N SER A 166 -10.11 -1.54 7.99
CA SER A 166 -10.75 -2.86 7.90
C SER A 166 -10.59 -3.71 9.15
N VAL A 167 -9.51 -3.55 9.92
CA VAL A 167 -9.34 -4.30 11.18
C VAL A 167 -10.36 -3.86 12.23
N LEU A 168 -10.70 -2.56 12.30
CA LEU A 168 -11.72 -2.04 13.22
C LEU A 168 -13.12 -2.52 12.79
N GLU A 169 -13.40 -2.50 11.50
CA GLU A 169 -14.63 -3.03 10.92
C GLU A 169 -14.81 -4.52 11.22
N ALA A 170 -13.74 -5.31 11.05
CA ALA A 170 -13.75 -6.74 11.36
C ALA A 170 -14.07 -7.00 12.84
N ILE A 171 -13.41 -6.28 13.75
CA ILE A 171 -13.68 -6.35 15.20
C ILE A 171 -15.15 -6.02 15.49
N VAL A 172 -15.63 -4.87 15.00
CA VAL A 172 -17.00 -4.40 15.24
C VAL A 172 -18.04 -5.41 14.77
N ASN A 173 -17.84 -5.99 13.59
CA ASN A 173 -18.74 -7.00 13.03
C ASN A 173 -18.69 -8.31 13.82
N ASN A 174 -17.49 -8.78 14.19
CA ASN A 174 -17.32 -10.02 14.95
C ASN A 174 -18.03 -9.96 16.31
N TYR A 175 -17.90 -8.84 17.01
CA TYR A 175 -18.50 -8.64 18.33
C TYR A 175 -19.92 -8.04 18.26
N SER A 176 -20.47 -7.84 17.06
CA SER A 176 -21.81 -7.26 16.84
C SER A 176 -22.03 -5.97 17.64
N ILE A 177 -21.03 -5.08 17.62
CA ILE A 177 -21.06 -3.84 18.40
C ILE A 177 -22.05 -2.86 17.75
N LYS A 178 -23.15 -2.61 18.45
CA LYS A 178 -24.24 -1.74 17.96
C LYS A 178 -23.76 -0.30 17.75
N ASP A 179 -24.42 0.39 16.82
CA ASP A 179 -24.24 1.81 16.49
C ASP A 179 -22.85 2.19 15.94
N VAL A 180 -21.86 1.29 15.97
CA VAL A 180 -20.52 1.52 15.42
C VAL A 180 -20.46 1.30 13.91
N GLY A 181 -21.26 0.38 13.38
CA GLY A 181 -21.34 0.11 11.94
C GLY A 181 -21.62 1.37 11.13
N ASP A 182 -22.56 2.19 11.59
CA ASP A 182 -22.92 3.45 10.94
C ASP A 182 -21.79 4.49 10.98
N MET A 183 -21.00 4.52 12.07
CA MET A 183 -19.84 5.41 12.19
C MET A 183 -18.73 5.03 11.19
N ILE A 184 -18.47 3.73 11.04
CA ILE A 184 -17.50 3.21 10.05
C ILE A 184 -17.98 3.51 8.63
N LEU A 185 -19.27 3.32 8.35
CA LEU A 185 -19.86 3.61 7.04
C LEU A 185 -19.77 5.11 6.69
N ALA A 186 -20.03 5.99 7.65
CA ALA A 186 -19.88 7.43 7.46
C ALA A 186 -18.43 7.81 7.12
N TYR A 187 -17.46 7.23 7.83
CA TYR A 187 -16.04 7.39 7.49
C TYR A 187 -15.70 6.88 6.10
N GLN A 188 -16.17 5.68 5.74
CA GLN A 188 -15.95 5.08 4.41
C GLN A 188 -16.55 5.94 3.30
N THR A 189 -17.67 6.62 3.55
CA THR A 189 -18.29 7.56 2.59
C THR A 189 -17.39 8.78 2.36
N HIS A 190 -16.87 9.40 3.42
CA HIS A 190 -15.88 10.48 3.28
C HIS A 190 -14.59 10.01 2.60
N LEU A 191 -14.15 8.80 2.90
CA LEU A 191 -12.98 8.21 2.27
C LEU A 191 -13.19 8.01 0.76
N ASN A 192 -14.35 7.52 0.34
CA ASN A 192 -14.68 7.36 -1.08
C ASN A 192 -14.67 8.71 -1.81
N GLU A 193 -15.31 9.74 -1.25
CA GLU A 193 -15.29 11.10 -1.80
C GLU A 193 -13.85 11.64 -1.92
N PHE A 194 -13.05 11.46 -0.86
CA PHE A 194 -11.64 11.85 -0.85
C PHE A 194 -10.84 11.12 -1.94
N CYS A 195 -11.04 9.82 -2.11
CA CYS A 195 -10.35 9.01 -3.11
C CYS A 195 -10.72 9.43 -4.54
N GLU A 196 -12.01 9.60 -4.81
CA GLU A 196 -12.52 9.93 -6.15
C GLU A 196 -12.15 11.34 -6.56
N ASN A 197 -12.26 12.32 -5.65
CA ASN A 197 -12.10 13.73 -6.01
C ASN A 197 -10.68 14.26 -5.77
N LYS A 198 -10.12 14.00 -4.59
CA LYS A 198 -8.89 14.68 -4.12
C LYS A 198 -7.65 13.86 -4.43
N LEU A 199 -7.65 12.58 -4.04
CA LEU A 199 -6.50 11.70 -4.23
C LEU A 199 -6.24 11.43 -5.71
N THR A 200 -7.30 11.14 -6.48
CA THR A 200 -7.18 10.93 -7.93
C THR A 200 -6.62 12.16 -8.63
N MET A 201 -7.14 13.36 -8.33
CA MET A 201 -6.65 14.60 -8.91
C MET A 201 -5.20 14.89 -8.52
N PHE A 202 -4.83 14.66 -7.26
CA PHE A 202 -3.45 14.78 -6.80
C PHE A 202 -2.50 13.85 -7.57
N CYS A 203 -2.85 12.56 -7.67
CA CYS A 203 -2.06 11.58 -8.41
C CYS A 203 -1.91 11.98 -9.88
N ASP A 204 -2.98 12.43 -10.53
CA ASP A 204 -2.94 12.89 -11.93
C ASP A 204 -2.02 14.09 -12.12
N CYS A 205 -2.07 15.07 -11.20
CA CYS A 205 -1.17 16.22 -11.23
C CYS A 205 0.30 15.79 -11.09
N GLN A 206 0.61 14.88 -10.18
CA GLN A 206 1.99 14.41 -10.00
C GLN A 206 2.47 13.57 -11.18
N LEU A 207 1.63 12.69 -11.72
CA LEU A 207 1.96 11.91 -12.93
C LEU A 207 2.26 12.82 -14.12
N LYS A 208 1.44 13.86 -14.34
CA LYS A 208 1.70 14.86 -15.39
C LYS A 208 3.04 15.55 -15.19
N ARG A 209 3.33 16.03 -13.97
CA ARG A 209 4.61 16.68 -13.66
C ARG A 209 5.81 15.78 -13.94
N LEU A 210 5.76 14.53 -13.46
CA LEU A 210 6.81 13.54 -13.69
C LEU A 210 7.01 13.25 -15.18
N SER A 211 5.91 13.10 -15.92
CA SER A 211 5.98 12.88 -17.37
C SER A 211 6.65 14.03 -18.11
N SER A 212 6.37 15.28 -17.71
CA SER A 212 6.96 16.47 -18.31
C SER A 212 8.45 16.60 -17.98
N SER A 213 8.86 16.29 -16.74
CA SER A 213 10.28 16.35 -16.35
C SER A 213 11.16 15.28 -17.00
N LEU A 214 10.57 14.16 -17.43
CA LEU A 214 11.27 13.07 -18.12
C LEU A 214 11.43 13.30 -19.64
N LEU A 215 10.81 14.34 -20.19
CA LEU A 215 10.85 14.70 -21.61
C LEU A 215 11.81 15.87 -21.92
N THR A 216 12.39 16.49 -20.89
CA THR A 216 13.43 17.53 -20.95
C THR A 216 14.77 16.97 -20.51
#